data_AF-A0A2G5VRU4-F1
#
_entry.id   AF-A0A2G5VRU4-F1
#
_cell.length_a   1.000
_cell.length_b   1.000
_cell.length_c   1.000
_cell.angle_alpha   90.00
_cell.angle_beta   90.00
_cell.angle_gamma   90.00
#
_symmetry.space_group_name_H-M   'P 1'
#
loop_
_entity.id
_entity.type
_entity.pdbx_description
1 polymer ?
#
loop_
_entity_poly.entity_id
_entity_poly.type
_entity_poly.pdbx_seq_one_letter_code
_entity_poly.pdbx_strand_id
1 'polypeptide(L)'
;MSSESSSSESCPDEEILNYEEFGPMVDDNKLRKAAEAARLPFDRPTEHELSFFPELWESQHSVEVFLLLRNTTLATWQLHPTKECTALEVRNNVFAPFNSDLDFIQVN
;
A
#
# COMPACT_ATOMS: atom_id res chain seq x y z
N MET A 1 -44.01 -16.98 -38.54
CA MET A 1 -44.25 -15.57 -38.87
C MET A 1 -45.24 -15.08 -37.83
N SER A 2 -44.96 -14.17 -36.89
CA SER A 2 -43.91 -13.16 -36.66
C SER A 2 -43.87 -12.95 -35.12
N SER A 3 -42.72 -13.00 -34.44
CA SER A 3 -41.83 -11.87 -34.10
C SER A 3 -42.53 -10.66 -33.49
N GLU A 4 -42.52 -10.57 -32.15
CA GLU A 4 -42.49 -9.30 -31.41
C GLU A 4 -41.62 -9.50 -30.16
N SER A 5 -40.41 -8.95 -30.22
CA SER A 5 -39.43 -8.92 -29.13
C SER A 5 -39.81 -7.82 -28.13
N SER A 6 -39.80 -8.13 -26.85
CA SER A 6 -39.70 -7.11 -25.80
C SER A 6 -38.31 -7.22 -25.19
N SER A 7 -37.40 -6.36 -25.62
CA SER A 7 -36.08 -6.18 -25.01
C SER A 7 -36.26 -5.64 -23.59
N SER A 8 -35.89 -6.43 -22.60
CA SER A 8 -35.47 -5.91 -21.31
C SER A 8 -33.94 -5.95 -21.29
N GLU A 9 -33.32 -4.82 -21.64
CA GLU A 9 -31.91 -4.57 -21.34
C GLU A 9 -31.79 -4.47 -19.82
N SER A 10 -31.49 -5.58 -19.16
CA SER A 10 -30.94 -5.57 -17.82
C SER A 10 -29.47 -5.20 -17.94
N CYS A 11 -29.08 -4.06 -17.35
CA CYS A 11 -27.69 -3.70 -17.10
C CYS A 11 -26.95 -4.92 -16.55
N PRO A 12 -25.80 -5.33 -17.12
CA PRO A 12 -25.01 -6.36 -16.48
C PRO A 12 -24.55 -5.80 -15.13
N ASP A 13 -24.76 -6.64 -14.12
CA ASP A 13 -24.44 -6.41 -12.72
C ASP A 13 -23.08 -5.71 -12.58
N GLU A 14 -23.05 -4.65 -11.78
CA GLU A 14 -21.83 -4.15 -11.17
C GLU A 14 -21.16 -5.36 -10.50
N GLU A 15 -20.13 -5.92 -11.13
CA GLU A 15 -19.19 -6.81 -10.44
C GLU A 15 -18.68 -5.98 -9.27
N ILE A 16 -19.28 -6.21 -8.10
CA ILE A 16 -18.71 -5.85 -6.82
C ILE A 16 -17.40 -6.64 -6.79
N LEU A 17 -16.34 -6.03 -7.31
CA LEU A 17 -14.98 -6.47 -7.06
C LEU A 17 -14.91 -6.57 -5.56
N ASN A 18 -14.74 -7.80 -5.08
CA ASN A 18 -14.72 -8.12 -3.68
C ASN A 18 -13.44 -7.49 -3.09
N TYR A 19 -13.50 -6.19 -2.77
CA TYR A 19 -12.39 -5.44 -2.17
C TYR A 19 -11.96 -6.05 -0.82
N GLU A 20 -12.75 -6.98 -0.27
CA GLU A 20 -12.44 -7.76 0.93
C GLU A 20 -11.43 -8.89 0.70
N GLU A 21 -11.11 -9.25 -0.55
CA GLU A 21 -10.14 -10.33 -0.84
C GLU A 21 -8.67 -9.86 -0.69
N PHE A 22 -8.42 -8.54 -0.71
CA PHE A 22 -7.09 -7.93 -0.61
C PHE A 22 -6.76 -7.39 0.79
N GLY A 23 -7.02 -8.15 1.85
CA GLY A 23 -6.63 -7.77 3.22
C GLY A 23 -7.20 -6.41 3.68
N PRO A 24 -6.79 -5.88 4.84
CA PRO A 24 -7.16 -4.53 5.22
C PRO A 24 -6.48 -3.54 4.27
N MET A 25 -7.24 -2.95 3.36
CA MET A 25 -6.78 -1.88 2.50
C MET A 25 -6.23 -0.76 3.39
N VAL A 26 -4.92 -0.49 3.29
CA VAL A 26 -4.28 0.52 4.14
C VAL A 26 -4.85 1.89 3.74
N ASP A 27 -5.41 2.63 4.70
CA ASP A 27 -6.01 3.94 4.44
C ASP A 27 -4.93 4.93 3.98
N ASP A 28 -4.91 5.22 2.67
CA ASP A 28 -3.98 6.16 2.04
C ASP A 28 -3.92 7.52 2.76
N ASN A 29 -5.02 7.97 3.37
CA ASN A 29 -5.01 9.22 4.12
C ASN A 29 -4.18 9.11 5.41
N LYS A 30 -4.18 7.96 6.08
CA LYS A 30 -3.32 7.72 7.25
C LYS A 30 -1.86 7.70 6.84
N LEU A 31 -1.52 7.01 5.76
CA LEU A 31 -0.16 6.94 5.26
C LEU A 31 0.36 8.31 4.81
N ARG A 32 -0.47 9.08 4.11
CA ARG A 32 -0.14 10.45 3.71
C ARG A 32 0.14 11.34 4.92
N LYS A 33 -0.74 11.32 5.93
CA LYS A 33 -0.54 12.07 7.18
C LYS A 33 0.73 11.65 7.92
N ALA A 34 1.06 10.35 7.91
CA ALA A 34 2.26 9.85 8.55
C ALA A 34 3.55 10.35 7.85
N ALA A 35 3.56 10.33 6.52
CA ALA A 35 4.65 10.89 5.72
C ALA A 35 4.79 12.41 5.95
N GLU A 36 3.68 13.14 5.94
CA GLU A 36 3.64 14.59 6.22
C GLU A 36 4.19 14.93 7.62
N ALA A 37 3.78 14.17 8.65
CA ALA A 37 4.29 14.35 10.02
C ALA A 37 5.80 14.11 10.12
N ALA A 38 6.32 13.18 9.30
CA ALA A 38 7.75 12.91 9.17
C ALA A 38 8.49 13.89 8.21
N ARG A 39 7.76 14.81 7.57
CA ARG A 39 8.27 15.77 6.56
C ARG A 39 8.87 15.06 5.34
N LEU A 40 8.28 13.93 4.95
CA LEU A 40 8.65 13.17 3.76
C LEU A 40 7.53 13.22 2.72
N PRO A 41 7.85 13.22 1.41
CA PRO A 41 6.85 13.10 0.37
C PRO A 41 6.21 11.71 0.40
N PHE A 42 4.87 11.66 0.44
CA PHE A 42 4.12 10.41 0.48
C PHE A 42 4.32 9.54 -0.77
N ASP A 43 4.48 10.17 -1.93
CA ASP A 43 4.28 9.59 -3.27
C ASP A 43 5.57 9.40 -4.08
N ARG A 44 6.73 9.77 -3.54
CA ARG A 44 8.03 9.59 -4.21
C ARG A 44 9.17 9.40 -3.21
N PRO A 45 10.27 8.76 -3.61
CA PRO A 45 11.46 8.69 -2.80
C PRO A 45 12.20 10.03 -2.66
N THR A 46 12.85 10.13 -1.51
CA THR A 46 14.06 10.86 -1.16
C THR A 46 15.19 10.92 -2.18
N GLU A 47 15.86 12.05 -2.46
CA GLU A 47 17.24 11.96 -3.01
C GLU A 47 18.16 11.17 -2.05
N HIS A 48 17.94 11.32 -0.75
CA HIS A 48 18.66 10.55 0.26
C HIS A 48 18.29 9.06 0.17
N GLU A 49 17.00 8.72 0.10
CA GLU A 49 16.54 7.33 -0.01
C GLU A 49 17.08 6.66 -1.28
N LEU A 50 17.02 7.37 -2.41
CA LEU A 50 17.58 6.94 -3.70
C LEU A 50 19.09 6.69 -3.69
N SER A 51 19.82 7.24 -2.72
CA SER A 51 21.26 6.99 -2.56
C SER A 51 21.59 5.68 -1.82
N PHE A 52 20.64 5.15 -1.04
CA PHE A 52 20.79 3.87 -0.32
C PHE A 52 20.12 2.70 -1.04
N PHE A 53 19.08 2.98 -1.82
CA PHE A 53 18.29 1.98 -2.54
C PHE A 53 18.38 2.24 -4.05
N PRO A 54 19.52 1.88 -4.70
CA PRO A 54 19.72 2.15 -6.12
C PRO A 54 18.70 1.46 -7.03
N GLU A 55 18.11 0.34 -6.60
CA GLU A 55 17.05 -0.38 -7.31
C GLU A 55 15.79 0.47 -7.57
N LEU A 56 15.58 1.51 -6.76
CA LEU A 56 14.46 2.44 -6.93
C LEU A 56 14.59 3.29 -8.20
N TRP A 57 15.80 3.45 -8.74
CA TRP A 57 16.01 4.10 -10.05
C TRP A 57 15.58 3.21 -11.22
N GLU A 58 15.58 1.89 -11.02
CA GLU A 58 15.44 0.91 -12.09
C GLU A 58 14.01 0.39 -12.22
N SER A 59 13.22 0.45 -11.14
CA SER A 59 11.93 -0.23 -11.05
C SER A 59 10.86 0.61 -10.34
N GLN A 60 9.82 0.98 -11.09
CA GLN A 60 8.62 1.62 -10.53
C GLN A 60 7.92 0.73 -9.49
N HIS A 61 7.94 -0.59 -9.68
CA HIS A 61 7.38 -1.53 -8.71
C HIS A 61 8.14 -1.47 -7.38
N SER A 62 9.47 -1.38 -7.42
CA SER A 62 10.29 -1.25 -6.22
C SER A 62 10.01 0.07 -5.50
N VAL A 63 9.75 1.15 -6.23
CA VAL A 63 9.30 2.44 -5.65
C VAL A 63 7.97 2.29 -4.91
N GLU A 64 6.98 1.62 -5.51
CA GLU A 64 5.67 1.41 -4.87
C GLU A 64 5.79 0.61 -3.57
N VAL A 65 6.55 -0.50 -3.60
CA VAL A 65 6.82 -1.34 -2.43
C VAL A 65 7.53 -0.54 -1.35
N PHE A 66 8.59 0.19 -1.71
CA PHE A 66 9.36 1.01 -0.78
C PHE A 66 8.49 2.07 -0.09
N LEU A 67 7.67 2.80 -0.87
CA LEU A 67 6.81 3.84 -0.32
C LEU A 67 5.75 3.26 0.62
N LEU A 68 5.15 2.12 0.26
CA LEU A 68 4.19 1.42 1.12
C LEU A 68 4.84 1.04 2.45
N LEU A 69 6.01 0.41 2.42
CA LEU A 69 6.74 -0.03 3.61
C LEU A 69 7.17 1.16 4.47
N ARG A 70 7.83 2.16 3.89
CA ARG A 70 8.25 3.37 4.59
C ARG A 70 7.07 4.07 5.27
N ASN A 71 5.98 4.30 4.54
CA ASN A 71 4.81 4.99 5.09
C ASN A 71 4.13 4.17 6.19
N THR A 72 4.07 2.85 6.03
CA THR A 72 3.49 1.95 7.04
C THR A 72 4.34 1.92 8.31
N THR A 73 5.67 1.89 8.17
CA THR A 73 6.60 2.01 9.30
C THR A 73 6.40 3.31 10.06
N LEU A 74 6.30 4.44 9.34
CA LEU A 74 6.03 5.74 9.95
C LEU A 74 4.69 5.76 10.69
N ALA A 75 3.63 5.27 10.07
CA ALA A 75 2.31 5.21 10.68
C ALA A 75 2.30 4.31 11.94
N THR A 76 3.00 3.17 11.87
CA THR A 76 3.13 2.21 12.98
C THR A 76 3.87 2.84 14.16
N TRP A 77 5.03 3.46 13.92
CA TRP A 77 5.80 4.15 14.95
C TRP A 77 5.01 5.30 15.59
N GLN A 78 4.33 6.11 14.76
CA GLN A 78 3.59 7.28 15.24
C GLN A 78 2.36 6.93 16.08
N LEU A 79 1.82 5.71 15.96
CA LEU A 79 0.72 5.24 16.81
C LEU A 79 1.15 5.09 18.27
N HIS A 80 2.38 4.63 18.51
CA HIS A 80 2.93 4.37 19.84
C HIS A 80 4.41 4.79 19.94
N PRO A 81 4.73 6.10 19.87
CA PRO A 81 6.11 6.60 19.76
C PRO A 81 6.97 6.36 21.01
N THR A 82 6.38 5.87 22.11
CA THR A 82 7.09 5.50 23.34
C THR A 82 7.43 4.01 23.41
N LYS A 83 7.03 3.22 22.41
CA LYS A 83 7.33 1.79 22.29
C LYS A 83 8.20 1.57 21.07
N GLU A 84 9.08 0.59 21.14
CA GLU A 84 9.83 0.14 19.96
C GLU A 84 8.86 -0.27 18.85
N CYS A 85 9.11 0.20 17.63
CA CYS A 85 8.39 -0.23 16.43
C CYS A 85 9.15 -1.39 15.80
N THR A 86 8.61 -2.59 15.94
CA THR A 86 9.28 -3.81 15.46
C THR A 86 8.96 -4.11 14.00
N ALA A 87 9.87 -4.79 13.31
CA ALA A 87 9.64 -5.28 11.94
C ALA A 87 8.38 -6.17 11.83
N LEU A 88 8.09 -6.96 12.88
CA LEU A 88 6.91 -7.81 12.93
C LEU A 88 5.61 -6.98 12.99
N GLU A 89 5.58 -5.89 13.77
CA GLU A 89 4.43 -5.00 13.83
C GLU A 89 4.20 -4.29 12.49
N VAL A 90 5.26 -3.80 11.85
CA VAL A 90 5.17 -3.20 10.51
C VAL A 90 4.61 -4.23 9.52
N ARG A 91 5.15 -5.45 9.50
CA ARG A 91 4.66 -6.53 8.62
C ARG A 91 3.18 -6.82 8.80
N ASN A 92 2.70 -6.84 10.04
CA ASN A 92 1.28 -7.09 10.34
C ASN A 92 0.36 -5.97 9.86
N ASN A 93 0.90 -4.77 9.61
CA ASN A 93 0.17 -3.62 9.08
C ASN A 93 0.29 -3.46 7.56
N VAL A 94 1.06 -4.33 6.89
CA VAL A 94 1.17 -4.39 5.43
C VAL A 94 0.24 -5.48 4.89
N PHE A 95 -0.45 -5.20 3.78
CA PHE A 95 -1.36 -6.15 3.14
C PHE A 95 -0.60 -7.08 2.16
N ALA A 96 -1.20 -8.23 1.83
CA ALA A 96 -0.62 -9.14 0.85
C ALA A 96 -0.68 -8.55 -0.58
N PRO A 97 0.30 -8.82 -1.46
CA PRO A 97 1.46 -9.70 -1.26
C PRO A 97 2.65 -9.02 -0.57
N PHE A 98 2.58 -7.73 -0.28
CA PHE A 98 3.71 -6.94 0.22
C PHE A 98 4.19 -7.32 1.63
N ASN A 99 3.38 -8.05 2.38
CA ASN A 99 3.75 -8.64 3.68
C ASN A 99 4.56 -9.94 3.59
N SER A 100 4.82 -10.43 2.37
CA SER A 100 5.58 -11.66 2.10
C SER A 100 7.06 -11.42 1.80
N ASP A 101 7.43 -10.21 1.39
CA ASP A 101 8.82 -9.86 1.07
C ASP A 101 9.58 -9.42 2.33
N LEU A 102 10.21 -10.40 3.00
CA LEU A 102 10.86 -10.20 4.29
C LEU A 102 12.19 -9.45 4.18
N ASP A 103 12.85 -9.49 3.03
CA ASP A 103 14.18 -8.90 2.86
C ASP A 103 14.11 -7.37 2.89
N PHE A 104 12.97 -6.78 2.49
CA PHE A 104 12.71 -5.34 2.62
C PHE A 104 12.24 -4.89 4.02
N ILE A 105 11.85 -5.81 4.90
CA ILE A 105 11.24 -5.49 6.22
C ILE A 105 12.20 -5.77 7.39
N GLN A 106 13.36 -6.38 7.15
CA GLN A 106 14.33 -6.70 8.19
C GLN A 106 15.20 -5.49 8.60
N VAL A 107 15.37 -5.31 9.91
CA VAL A 107 16.40 -4.45 10.49
C VAL A 107 17.60 -5.36 10.81
N ASN A 108 18.74 -5.14 10.15
CA ASN A 108 20.01 -5.78 10.51
C ASN A 108 20.57 -5.23 11.83
#